data_AF-X1IA38-F1
#
_entry.id   AF-X1IA38-F1
#
_cell.length_a   1.000
_cell.length_b   1.000
_cell.length_c   1.000
_cell.angle_alpha   90.00
_cell.angle_beta   90.00
_cell.angle_gamma   90.00
#
_symmetry.space_group_name_H-M   'P 1'
#
loop_
_entity.id
_entity.type
_entity.pdbx_description
1 polymer ?
#
loop_
_entity_poly.entity_id
_entity_poly.type
_entity_poly.pdbx_seq_one_letter_code
_entity_poly.pdbx_strand_id
1 'polypeptide(L)' 'MNLDKNLLNEILNQIKIKLGNKRQIMYCDLISYIARSKLKGNSYDKIIIWCTYNIRLGKLYINF' A
#
# COMPACT_ATOMS: atom_id res chain seq x y z
N MET A 1 -8.43 -12.68 3.71
CA MET A 1 -8.90 -11.27 3.58
C MET A 1 -9.02 -10.94 2.11
N ASN A 2 -10.20 -10.52 1.64
CA ASN A 2 -10.37 -10.15 0.23
C ASN A 2 -10.01 -8.67 0.06
N LEU A 3 -8.93 -8.39 -0.67
CA LEU A 3 -8.50 -7.03 -1.00
C LEU A 3 -9.06 -6.66 -2.37
N ASP A 4 -9.55 -5.43 -2.49
CA ASP A 4 -9.89 -4.86 -3.79
C ASP A 4 -8.59 -4.64 -4.59
N LYS A 5 -8.36 -5.51 -5.57
CA LYS A 5 -7.15 -5.50 -6.39
C LYS A 5 -7.08 -4.24 -7.28
N ASN A 6 -8.22 -3.74 -7.74
CA ASN A 6 -8.25 -2.57 -8.61
C ASN A 6 -7.82 -1.33 -7.82
N LEU A 7 -8.42 -1.13 -6.65
CA LEU A 7 -8.06 -0.05 -5.74
C LEU A 7 -6.58 -0.12 -5.35
N LEU A 8 -6.08 -1.32 -5.00
CA LEU A 8 -4.69 -1.50 -4.63
C LEU A 8 -3.74 -1.15 -5.78
N ASN A 9 -4.03 -1.59 -7.00
CA ASN A 9 -3.24 -1.25 -8.19
C ASN A 9 -3.25 0.25 -8.49
N GLU A 10 -4.39 0.92 -8.34
CA GLU A 10 -4.49 2.38 -8.49
C GLU A 10 -3.56 3.11 -7.51
N ILE A 11 -3.61 2.75 -6.23
CA ILE A 11 -2.76 3.37 -5.20
C ILE A 11 -1.28 3.08 -5.49
N LEU A 12 -0.93 1.85 -5.87
CA LEU A 12 0.44 1.49 -6.20
C LEU A 12 0.97 2.29 -7.39
N ASN A 13 0.15 2.50 -8.42
CA ASN A 13 0.53 3.34 -9.56
C ASN A 13 0.79 4.78 -9.14
N GLN A 14 -0.06 5.34 -8.26
CA GLN A 14 0.13 6.70 -7.74
C GLN A 14 1.43 6.82 -6.94
N ILE A 15 1.76 5.83 -6.11
CA ILE A 15 3.01 5.80 -5.35
C ILE A 15 4.20 5.64 -6.29
N LYS A 16 4.09 4.76 -7.28
CA LYS A 16 5.14 4.51 -8.27
C LYS A 16 5.50 5.77 -9.05
N ILE A 17 4.51 6.56 -9.46
CA ILE A 17 4.70 7.87 -10.09
C ILE A 17 5.42 8.83 -9.14
N LYS A 18 5.00 8.92 -7.87
CA LYS A 18 5.66 9.78 -6.86
C LYS A 18 7.10 9.38 -6.57
N LEU A 19 7.42 8.10 -6.61
CA LEU A 19 8.79 7.57 -6.42
C LEU A 19 9.64 7.65 -7.70
N GLY A 20 9.04 8.03 -8.84
CA GLY A 20 9.73 8.15 -10.12
C GLY A 20 10.35 6.84 -10.61
N ASN A 21 9.75 5.68 -10.30
CA ASN A 21 10.28 4.34 -10.63
C ASN A 21 11.69 4.02 -10.09
N LYS A 22 12.24 4.82 -9.17
CA LYS A 22 13.64 4.67 -8.73
C LYS A 22 13.86 3.49 -7.79
N ARG A 23 12.80 3.02 -7.12
CA ARG A 23 12.88 1.91 -6.16
C ARG A 23 11.58 1.13 -6.09
N GLN A 24 11.68 -0.09 -5.55
CA GLN A 24 10.52 -0.91 -5.20
C GLN A 24 9.66 -0.23 -4.12
N ILE A 25 8.35 -0.51 -4.18
CA ILE A 25 7.37 0.03 -3.23
C ILE A 25 7.41 -0.80 -1.95
N MET A 26 7.52 -0.12 -0.81
CA MET A 26 7.46 -0.74 0.50
C MET A 26 6.05 -0.71 1.06
N TYR A 27 5.72 -1.64 1.95
CA TYR A 27 4.44 -1.61 2.67
C TYR A 27 4.24 -0.29 3.46
N CYS A 28 5.33 0.28 4.01
CA CYS A 28 5.31 1.57 4.70
C CYS A 28 4.97 2.74 3.76
N ASP A 29 5.32 2.67 2.47
CA ASP A 29 4.95 3.70 1.50
C ASP A 29 3.43 3.73 1.30
N LEU A 30 2.81 2.55 1.24
CA LEU A 30 1.37 2.41 1.08
C LEU A 30 0.61 2.97 2.28
N ILE A 31 1.03 2.60 3.50
CA ILE A 31 0.45 3.14 4.74
C ILE A 31 0.61 4.66 4.78
N SER A 32 1.82 5.15 4.50
CA SER A 32 2.11 6.59 4.49
C SER A 32 1.29 7.34 3.46
N TYR A 33 1.11 6.76 2.27
CA TYR A 33 0.31 7.36 1.21
C TYR A 33 -1.15 7.47 1.60
N ILE A 34 -1.75 6.40 2.15
CA ILE A 34 -3.16 6.38 2.57
C ILE A 34 -3.38 7.42 3.68
N ALA A 35 -2.52 7.43 4.70
CA ALA A 35 -2.61 8.36 5.82
C ALA A 35 -2.48 9.83 5.37
N ARG A 36 -1.48 10.16 4.54
CA ARG A 36 -1.26 11.53 4.07
C ARG A 36 -2.32 12.01 3.08
N SER A 37 -2.87 11.09 2.28
CA SER A 37 -3.94 11.40 1.32
C SER A 37 -5.32 11.51 1.97
N LYS A 38 -5.41 11.34 3.31
CA LYS A 38 -6.67 11.36 4.08
C LYS A 38 -7.74 10.41 3.51
N LEU A 39 -7.31 9.32 2.86
CA LEU A 39 -8.21 8.32 2.31
C LEU A 39 -8.81 7.52 3.47
N LYS A 40 -10.14 7.37 3.47
CA LYS A 40 -10.90 6.71 4.53
C LYS A 40 -11.87 5.71 3.95
N GLY A 41 -12.16 4.67 4.72
CA GLY A 41 -13.16 3.66 4.39
C GLY A 41 -12.60 2.25 4.51
N ASN A 42 -13.51 1.28 4.64
CA ASN A 42 -13.22 -0.11 4.96
C ASN A 42 -12.18 -0.75 4.01
N SER A 43 -12.18 -0.37 2.72
CA SER A 43 -11.19 -0.88 1.76
C SER A 43 -9.77 -0.42 2.08
N TYR A 44 -9.58 0.84 2.47
CA TYR A 44 -8.28 1.37 2.85
C TYR A 44 -7.81 0.80 4.20
N ASP A 45 -8.73 0.60 5.15
CA ASP A 45 -8.43 -0.02 6.44
C ASP A 45 -7.93 -1.45 6.24
N LYS A 46 -8.59 -2.25 5.39
CA LYS A 46 -8.14 -3.59 5.01
C LYS A 46 -6.75 -3.58 4.36
N ILE A 47 -6.46 -2.59 3.52
CA ILE A 47 -5.14 -2.43 2.90
C ILE A 47 -4.07 -2.12 3.98
N ILE A 48 -4.36 -1.23 4.93
CA ILE A 48 -3.44 -0.92 6.04
C ILE A 48 -3.19 -2.17 6.91
N ILE A 49 -4.25 -2.91 7.22
CA ILE A 49 -4.15 -4.17 8.00
C ILE A 49 -3.28 -5.17 7.24
N TRP A 50 -3.47 -5.32 5.94
CA TRP A 50 -2.64 -6.19 5.10
C TRP A 50 -1.17 -5.78 5.10
N CYS A 51 -0.88 -4.50 4.96
CA CYS A 51 0.49 -3.99 5.03
C CYS A 51 1.13 -4.31 6.38
N THR A 52 0.42 -3.99 7.45
CA THR A 52 0.89 -4.21 8.82
C THR A 52 1.17 -5.68 9.08
N TYR A 53 0.30 -6.57 8.59
CA TYR A 53 0.50 -8.01 8.67
C TYR A 53 1.79 -8.45 7.97
N ASN A 54 2.04 -8.00 6.73
CA ASN A 54 3.25 -8.38 6.00
C ASN A 54 4.53 -7.82 6.64
N ILE A 55 4.48 -6.58 7.16
CA ILE A 55 5.59 -5.99 7.92
C ILE A 55 5.92 -6.84 9.15
N ARG A 56 4.89 -7.31 9.89
CA ARG A 56 5.09 -8.21 11.05
C ARG A 56 5.72 -9.55 10.68
N LEU A 57 5.52 -10.02 9.45
CA LEU A 57 6.19 -11.21 8.91
C LEU A 57 7.62 -10.93 8.42
N GLY A 58 8.14 -9.72 8.59
CA GLY A 58 9.48 -9.32 8.12
C GLY A 58 9.53 -8.97 6.62
N LYS A 59 8.40 -8.85 5.94
CA LYS A 59 8.36 -8.43 4.53
C LYS A 59 8.37 -6.92 4.43
N LEU A 60 9.33 -6.37 3.67
CA LEU A 60 9.48 -4.92 3.50
C LEU A 60 8.84 -4.41 2.21
N TYR A 61 8.99 -5.18 1.13
CA TYR A 61 8.57 -4.80 -0.21
C TYR A 61 7.27 -5.46 -0.60
N ILE A 62 6.45 -4.72 -1.35
CA ILE A 62 5.24 -5.24 -1.95
C ILE A 62 5.64 -6.12 -3.13
N ASN A 63 5.50 -7.44 -2.96
CA ASN A 63 5.66 -8.41 -4.04
C ASN A 63 4.27 -8.78 -4.56
N PHE A 64 4.04 -8.52 -5.85
CA PHE A 64 2.82 -8.88 -6.58
C PHE A 64 3.13 -9.97 -7.59
#